data_AF-A0A957Q423-F1
#
_entry.id   AF-A0A957Q423-F1
#
_cell.length_a   1.000
_cell.length_b   1.000
_cell.length_c   1.000
_cell.angle_alpha   90.00
_cell.angle_beta   90.00
_cell.angle_gamma   90.00
#
_symmetry.space_group_name_H-M   'P 1'
#
loop_
_entity.id
_entity.type
_entity.pdbx_description
1 polymer ?
#
loop_
_entity_poly.entity_id
_entity_poly.type
_entity_poly.pdbx_seq_one_letter_code
_entity_poly.pdbx_strand_id
1 'polypeptide(L)'
;GAAQPSEGNSATTVQTDNGSTIDVLVAYTPAARQYVGSAAAVAMEVELAVGLTNQAYANSGINQRLQLVGLVEVAYTETTNMNTDLDRLTNKRDGYMDAIHTKRDEVGADLVALLLQVDSDIAGVGWLLKPMDASFEAYAFSVADICCIANDLVFAHELGHNMGAAHDWYVDDAAGAFDYSHGYVGPACSFKTIMAYGSECPWFNPIPYFSNPDLLVEGAAIGVRPGTNLGCRIGNLNNPPCDADNRLTLNNSALTVANFRQHVNPPAPTATPTVTPVPPMATATSTATPTARATTTTQPAATVTATALLPTPTGEPRDTATATPTAVVNPTTTPDPAS
;
A
#
# COMPACT_ATOMS: atom_id res chain seq x y z
N GLY A 1 -19.99 -16.84 52.78
CA GLY A 1 -19.96 -17.24 51.36
C GLY A 1 -20.30 -16.03 50.54
N ALA A 2 -19.31 -15.45 49.86
CA ALA A 2 -19.51 -14.38 48.90
C ALA A 2 -19.09 -14.95 47.54
N ALA A 3 -20.02 -15.00 46.59
CA ALA A 3 -19.78 -15.46 45.24
C ALA A 3 -18.93 -14.41 44.49
N GLN A 4 -17.82 -14.86 43.91
CA GLN A 4 -17.05 -14.09 42.93
C GLN A 4 -17.85 -14.02 41.62
N PRO A 5 -17.89 -12.87 40.92
CA PRO A 5 -18.45 -12.82 39.58
C PRO A 5 -17.52 -13.58 38.62
N SER A 6 -18.11 -14.43 37.78
CA SER A 6 -17.40 -15.18 36.74
C SER A 6 -16.76 -14.23 35.74
N GLU A 7 -15.45 -14.32 35.58
CA GLU A 7 -14.74 -13.69 34.47
C GLU A 7 -15.33 -14.19 33.15
N GLY A 8 -15.82 -13.24 32.35
CA GLY A 8 -16.23 -13.51 30.99
C GLY A 8 -15.00 -13.97 30.22
N ASN A 9 -15.03 -15.25 29.82
CA ASN A 9 -14.08 -15.84 28.89
C ASN A 9 -14.02 -14.96 27.63
N SER A 10 -12.96 -14.15 27.50
CA SER A 10 -12.61 -13.46 26.26
C SER A 10 -12.51 -14.51 25.17
N ALA A 11 -13.56 -14.60 24.34
CA ALA A 11 -13.55 -15.46 23.18
C ALA A 11 -12.38 -15.02 22.31
N THR A 12 -11.38 -15.90 22.17
CA THR A 12 -10.34 -15.78 21.15
C THR A 12 -11.08 -15.62 19.83
N THR A 13 -11.05 -14.43 19.24
CA THR A 13 -11.60 -14.18 17.90
C THR A 13 -10.86 -15.10 16.96
N VAL A 14 -11.54 -16.13 16.47
CA VAL A 14 -11.00 -17.09 15.50
C VAL A 14 -10.53 -16.27 14.30
N GLN A 15 -9.26 -16.42 13.89
CA GLN A 15 -8.76 -15.89 12.63
C GLN A 15 -9.63 -16.43 11.49
N THR A 16 -10.43 -15.56 10.88
CA THR A 16 -11.39 -15.96 9.83
C THR A 16 -10.90 -15.69 8.42
N ASP A 17 -9.83 -14.90 8.24
CA ASP A 17 -9.29 -14.65 6.90
C ASP A 17 -8.43 -15.83 6.43
N ASN A 18 -8.54 -16.14 5.13
CA ASN A 18 -7.82 -17.19 4.44
C ASN A 18 -6.54 -16.70 3.74
N GLY A 19 -6.20 -15.40 3.86
CA GLY A 19 -5.03 -14.78 3.24
C GLY A 19 -5.24 -14.33 1.79
N SER A 20 -6.47 -14.35 1.27
CA SER A 20 -6.76 -13.91 -0.10
C SER A 20 -7.00 -12.40 -0.23
N THR A 21 -7.32 -11.73 0.87
CA THR A 21 -7.50 -10.28 0.92
C THR A 21 -6.57 -9.70 1.98
N ILE A 22 -6.05 -8.50 1.71
CA ILE A 22 -5.35 -7.67 2.70
C ILE A 22 -6.12 -6.35 2.78
N ASP A 23 -6.69 -6.08 3.94
CA ASP A 23 -7.46 -4.85 4.16
C ASP A 23 -6.52 -3.68 4.47
N VAL A 24 -6.64 -2.60 3.70
CA VAL A 24 -5.77 -1.42 3.84
C VAL A 24 -6.59 -0.20 4.20
N LEU A 25 -6.18 0.48 5.27
CA LEU A 25 -6.64 1.83 5.61
C LEU A 25 -5.62 2.85 5.11
N VAL A 26 -6.07 3.81 4.33
CA VAL A 26 -5.22 4.91 3.85
C VAL A 26 -5.59 6.20 4.59
N ALA A 27 -4.60 6.79 5.25
CA ALA A 27 -4.67 8.14 5.78
C ALA A 27 -3.99 9.11 4.82
N TYR A 28 -4.38 10.38 4.81
CA TYR A 28 -3.68 11.42 4.05
C TYR A 28 -3.74 12.75 4.79
N THR A 29 -2.75 13.62 4.55
CA THR A 29 -2.70 14.93 5.19
C THR A 29 -3.41 16.02 4.37
N PRO A 30 -3.64 17.21 4.96
CA PRO A 30 -4.14 18.36 4.22
C PRO A 30 -3.16 18.83 3.13
N ALA A 31 -1.85 18.61 3.28
CA ALA A 31 -0.84 18.97 2.29
C ALA A 31 -0.91 18.04 1.07
N ALA A 32 -0.99 16.73 1.29
CA ALA A 32 -1.20 15.75 0.24
C ALA A 32 -2.49 16.04 -0.56
N ARG A 33 -3.60 16.35 0.13
CA ARG A 33 -4.85 16.76 -0.52
C ARG A 33 -4.70 18.02 -1.36
N GLN A 34 -4.01 19.04 -0.84
CA GLN A 34 -3.81 20.30 -1.54
C GLN A 34 -2.95 20.11 -2.80
N TYR A 35 -1.94 19.25 -2.73
CA TYR A 35 -1.06 18.93 -3.85
C TYR A 35 -1.83 18.36 -5.04
N VAL A 36 -2.70 17.37 -4.81
CA VAL A 36 -3.54 16.77 -5.86
C VAL A 36 -4.83 17.58 -6.12
N GLY A 37 -5.10 18.62 -5.32
CA GLY A 37 -6.15 19.61 -5.53
C GLY A 37 -7.49 19.35 -4.83
N SER A 38 -7.84 18.10 -4.46
CA SER A 38 -9.09 17.80 -3.75
C SER A 38 -9.09 16.43 -3.07
N ALA A 39 -10.01 16.20 -2.13
CA ALA A 39 -10.20 14.89 -1.52
C ALA A 39 -10.66 13.83 -2.54
N ALA A 40 -11.44 14.24 -3.56
CA ALA A 40 -11.82 13.35 -4.65
C ALA A 40 -10.62 12.94 -5.50
N ALA A 41 -9.66 13.85 -5.72
CA ALA A 41 -8.42 13.53 -6.42
C ALA A 41 -7.54 12.57 -5.60
N VAL A 42 -7.44 12.76 -4.27
CA VAL A 42 -6.77 11.79 -3.40
C VAL A 42 -7.40 10.40 -3.55
N ALA A 43 -8.73 10.30 -3.49
CA ALA A 43 -9.42 9.03 -3.65
C ALA A 43 -9.10 8.35 -4.99
N MET A 44 -9.06 9.11 -6.09
CA MET A 44 -8.71 8.58 -7.41
C MET A 44 -7.27 8.06 -7.47
N GLU A 45 -6.31 8.79 -6.88
CA GLU A 45 -4.90 8.35 -6.83
C GLU A 45 -4.74 7.07 -5.98
N VAL A 46 -5.44 6.97 -4.85
CA VAL A 46 -5.43 5.77 -4.00
C VAL A 46 -6.04 4.57 -4.71
N GLU A 47 -7.20 4.74 -5.36
CA GLU A 47 -7.83 3.66 -6.14
C GLU A 47 -6.93 3.20 -7.29
N LEU A 48 -6.24 4.13 -7.96
CA LEU A 48 -5.25 3.79 -8.98
C LEU A 48 -4.07 3.00 -8.39
N ALA A 49 -3.50 3.45 -7.27
CA ALA A 49 -2.39 2.77 -6.60
C ALA A 49 -2.78 1.35 -6.13
N VAL A 50 -3.98 1.19 -5.54
CA VAL A 50 -4.55 -0.12 -5.17
C VAL A 50 -4.73 -1.01 -6.39
N GLY A 51 -5.30 -0.47 -7.48
CA GLY A 51 -5.48 -1.20 -8.74
C GLY A 51 -4.16 -1.66 -9.36
N LEU A 52 -3.15 -0.79 -9.41
CA LEU A 52 -1.81 -1.12 -9.91
C LEU A 52 -1.10 -2.15 -9.03
N THR A 53 -1.25 -2.06 -7.72
CA THR A 53 -0.69 -3.04 -6.77
C THR A 53 -1.33 -4.42 -6.97
N ASN A 54 -2.66 -4.46 -7.12
CA ASN A 54 -3.40 -5.69 -7.44
C ASN A 54 -3.00 -6.28 -8.81
N GLN A 55 -2.76 -5.41 -9.79
CA GLN A 55 -2.23 -5.83 -11.09
C GLN A 55 -0.82 -6.42 -10.95
N ALA A 56 0.05 -5.82 -10.13
CA ALA A 56 1.38 -6.34 -9.87
C ALA A 56 1.34 -7.71 -9.16
N TYR A 57 0.42 -7.91 -8.22
CA TYR A 57 0.21 -9.22 -7.61
C TYR A 57 -0.24 -10.26 -8.64
N ALA A 58 -1.20 -9.92 -9.49
CA ALA A 58 -1.66 -10.80 -10.56
C ALA A 58 -0.53 -11.15 -11.55
N ASN A 59 0.22 -10.15 -11.97
CA ASN A 59 1.38 -10.28 -12.87
C ASN A 59 2.44 -11.21 -12.29
N SER A 60 2.71 -11.14 -10.99
CA SER A 60 3.77 -11.91 -10.32
C SER A 60 3.33 -13.29 -9.82
N GLY A 61 2.05 -13.67 -9.92
CA GLY A 61 1.54 -14.92 -9.35
C GLY A 61 1.42 -14.89 -7.82
N ILE A 62 1.13 -13.71 -7.25
CA ILE A 62 0.81 -13.51 -5.85
C ILE A 62 -0.71 -13.66 -5.66
N ASN A 63 -1.11 -14.37 -4.61
CA ASN A 63 -2.47 -14.81 -4.37
C ASN A 63 -3.36 -13.70 -3.82
N GLN A 64 -2.88 -12.92 -2.84
CA GLN A 64 -3.71 -11.92 -2.19
C GLN A 64 -4.07 -10.73 -3.08
N ARG A 65 -5.14 -10.03 -2.74
CA ARG A 65 -5.50 -8.72 -3.30
C ARG A 65 -5.71 -7.71 -2.18
N LEU A 66 -5.36 -6.46 -2.45
CA LEU A 66 -5.68 -5.35 -1.58
C LEU A 66 -7.16 -5.00 -1.70
N GLN A 67 -7.75 -4.69 -0.55
CA GLN A 67 -9.07 -4.08 -0.43
C GLN A 67 -8.92 -2.78 0.38
N LEU A 68 -9.33 -1.65 -0.22
CA LEU A 68 -9.37 -0.38 0.48
C LEU A 68 -10.59 -0.37 1.41
N VAL A 69 -10.37 -0.41 2.72
CA VAL A 69 -11.44 -0.43 3.74
C VAL A 69 -11.69 0.92 4.39
N GLY A 70 -10.82 1.90 4.12
CA GLY A 70 -11.03 3.26 4.56
C GLY A 70 -10.06 4.24 3.91
N LEU A 71 -10.54 5.47 3.74
CA LEU A 71 -9.75 6.62 3.32
C LEU A 71 -10.10 7.80 4.22
N VAL A 72 -9.12 8.39 4.90
CA VAL A 72 -9.37 9.43 5.91
C VAL A 72 -8.32 10.55 5.88
N GLU A 73 -8.78 11.81 5.91
CA GLU A 73 -7.90 12.95 6.14
C GLU A 73 -7.56 13.05 7.63
N VAL A 74 -6.28 13.09 7.95
CA VAL A 74 -5.79 13.28 9.32
C VAL A 74 -5.31 14.71 9.51
N ALA A 75 -5.62 15.31 10.66
CA ALA A 75 -5.15 16.66 11.02
C ALA A 75 -3.68 16.62 11.47
N TYR A 76 -2.79 16.25 10.54
CA TYR A 76 -1.37 16.09 10.77
C TYR A 76 -0.57 17.02 9.85
N THR A 77 0.44 17.67 10.42
CA THR A 77 1.44 18.42 9.65
C THR A 77 2.70 17.58 9.58
N GLU A 78 3.08 17.27 8.35
CA GLU A 78 4.21 16.43 8.00
C GLU A 78 5.53 17.05 8.43
N THR A 79 6.51 16.19 8.71
CA THR A 79 7.89 16.63 8.86
C THR A 79 8.63 16.55 7.53
N THR A 80 9.89 16.97 7.53
CA THR A 80 10.80 16.74 6.40
C THR A 80 11.51 15.38 6.50
N ASN A 81 11.17 14.54 7.48
CA ASN A 81 11.79 13.23 7.71
C ASN A 81 10.71 12.16 7.86
N MET A 82 10.49 11.40 6.78
CA MET A 82 9.50 10.33 6.73
C MET A 82 9.65 9.27 7.82
N ASN A 83 10.85 9.01 8.36
CA ASN A 83 11.00 8.08 9.50
C ASN A 83 10.31 8.63 10.75
N THR A 84 10.36 9.95 10.97
CA THR A 84 9.66 10.59 12.08
C THR A 84 8.15 10.54 11.87
N ASP A 85 7.68 10.74 10.64
CA ASP A 85 6.27 10.64 10.29
C ASP A 85 5.75 9.20 10.45
N LEU A 86 6.54 8.19 10.08
CA LEU A 86 6.25 6.78 10.27
C LEU A 86 6.19 6.41 11.76
N ASP A 87 7.17 6.85 12.56
CA ASP A 87 7.16 6.64 14.01
C ASP A 87 5.90 7.23 14.65
N ARG A 88 5.50 8.44 14.24
CA ARG A 88 4.28 9.11 14.73
C ARG A 88 3.00 8.43 14.28
N LEU A 89 2.97 7.86 13.08
CA LEU A 89 1.84 7.05 12.63
C LEU A 89 1.72 5.73 13.42
N THR A 90 2.85 5.19 13.87
CA THR A 90 2.94 3.87 14.51
C THR A 90 2.65 3.92 16.01
N ASN A 91 3.08 4.98 16.69
CA ASN A 91 2.96 5.12 18.13
C ASN A 91 1.55 5.52 18.57
N LYS A 92 0.84 4.61 19.26
CA LYS A 92 -0.58 4.77 19.64
C LYS A 92 -0.91 5.93 20.59
N ARG A 93 0.08 6.59 21.19
CA ARG A 93 -0.09 7.49 22.35
C ARG A 93 0.96 8.60 22.42
N ASP A 94 1.53 8.99 21.28
CA ASP A 94 2.51 10.07 21.25
C ASP A 94 1.87 11.46 21.01
N GLY A 95 0.55 11.49 20.84
CA GLY A 95 -0.24 12.69 20.59
C GLY A 95 -0.37 13.04 19.10
N TYR A 96 0.16 12.22 18.21
CA TYR A 96 0.05 12.38 16.76
C TYR A 96 -0.80 11.27 16.17
N MET A 97 -1.88 11.63 15.47
CA MET A 97 -2.71 10.69 14.74
C MET A 97 -3.25 9.50 15.56
N ASP A 98 -3.21 9.51 16.90
CA ASP A 98 -3.63 8.39 17.78
C ASP A 98 -5.00 7.78 17.39
N ALA A 99 -5.93 8.63 16.91
CA ALA A 99 -7.26 8.22 16.45
C ALA A 99 -7.24 7.26 15.23
N ILE A 100 -6.14 7.19 14.48
CA ILE A 100 -5.98 6.28 13.34
C ILE A 100 -6.00 4.82 13.78
N HIS A 101 -5.53 4.51 14.99
CA HIS A 101 -5.56 3.14 15.50
C HIS A 101 -6.99 2.69 15.82
N THR A 102 -7.80 3.57 16.43
CA THR A 102 -9.23 3.33 16.59
C THR A 102 -9.89 3.12 15.23
N LYS A 103 -9.54 3.97 14.24
CA LYS A 103 -10.09 3.83 12.89
C LYS A 103 -9.69 2.51 12.23
N ARG A 104 -8.44 2.10 12.37
CA ARG A 104 -7.90 0.81 11.89
C ARG A 104 -8.69 -0.36 12.46
N ASP A 105 -8.96 -0.33 13.77
CA ASP A 105 -9.75 -1.36 14.45
C ASP A 105 -11.23 -1.34 14.00
N GLU A 106 -11.83 -0.16 13.81
CA GLU A 106 -13.22 0.00 13.35
C GLU A 106 -13.47 -0.57 11.96
N VAL A 107 -12.52 -0.40 11.03
CA VAL A 107 -12.64 -0.85 9.64
C VAL A 107 -12.00 -2.21 9.39
N GLY A 108 -11.34 -2.79 10.40
CA GLY A 108 -10.67 -4.09 10.28
C GLY A 108 -9.41 -4.07 9.40
N ALA A 109 -8.69 -2.94 9.31
CA ALA A 109 -7.54 -2.84 8.41
C ALA A 109 -6.29 -3.58 8.93
N ASP A 110 -5.75 -4.46 8.09
CA ASP A 110 -4.50 -5.18 8.33
C ASP A 110 -3.28 -4.26 8.24
N LEU A 111 -3.25 -3.40 7.22
CA LEU A 111 -2.16 -2.46 6.97
C LEU A 111 -2.67 -1.01 6.98
N VAL A 112 -1.81 -0.08 7.38
CA VAL A 112 -2.12 1.36 7.32
C VAL A 112 -1.03 2.11 6.57
N ALA A 113 -1.42 2.90 5.58
CA ALA A 113 -0.52 3.78 4.84
C ALA A 113 -0.91 5.25 5.05
N LEU A 114 0.07 6.12 5.34
CA LEU A 114 -0.13 7.57 5.38
C LEU A 114 0.46 8.23 4.14
N LEU A 115 -0.36 9.00 3.45
CA LEU A 115 0.03 9.76 2.27
C LEU A 115 0.42 11.17 2.64
N LEU A 116 1.63 11.51 2.25
CA LEU A 116 2.31 12.75 2.56
C LEU A 116 2.52 13.60 1.27
N GLN A 117 2.88 14.87 1.42
CA GLN A 117 3.53 15.67 0.39
C GLN A 117 4.85 16.20 0.97
N VAL A 118 5.95 15.53 0.64
CA VAL A 118 7.27 15.94 1.13
C VAL A 118 8.19 16.30 -0.02
N ASP A 119 9.11 17.22 0.28
CA ASP A 119 10.27 17.49 -0.57
C ASP A 119 11.45 16.70 0.00
N SER A 120 11.59 15.45 -0.44
CA SER A 120 12.58 14.49 0.05
C SER A 120 13.12 13.63 -1.09
N ASP A 121 14.37 13.18 -0.94
CA ASP A 121 15.02 12.25 -1.87
C ASP A 121 14.42 10.83 -1.82
N ILE A 122 13.68 10.52 -0.75
CA ILE A 122 12.91 9.29 -0.61
C ILE A 122 11.42 9.54 -0.85
N ALA A 123 10.76 8.58 -1.48
CA ALA A 123 9.33 8.61 -1.80
C ALA A 123 8.47 7.82 -0.82
N GLY A 124 9.06 6.97 0.03
CA GLY A 124 8.32 6.21 1.03
C GLY A 124 9.21 5.54 2.07
N VAL A 125 8.61 5.20 3.20
CA VAL A 125 9.22 4.39 4.26
C VAL A 125 8.19 3.45 4.87
N GLY A 126 8.55 2.18 4.99
CA GLY A 126 7.73 1.15 5.61
C GLY A 126 8.51 0.35 6.64
N TRP A 127 7.83 -0.11 7.68
CA TRP A 127 8.39 -1.14 8.55
C TRP A 127 8.45 -2.48 7.83
N LEU A 128 9.58 -3.18 7.97
CA LEU A 128 9.77 -4.50 7.40
C LEU A 128 9.27 -5.61 8.34
N LEU A 129 8.35 -6.45 7.87
CA LEU A 129 7.97 -7.68 8.54
C LEU A 129 9.16 -8.64 8.56
N LYS A 130 9.89 -8.66 9.68
CA LYS A 130 11.00 -9.57 9.93
C LYS A 130 11.26 -9.73 11.44
N PRO A 131 11.26 -10.96 11.99
CA PRO A 131 10.86 -12.22 11.35
C PRO A 131 9.34 -12.28 11.06
N MET A 132 8.88 -13.34 10.39
CA MET A 132 7.45 -13.60 10.20
C MET A 132 6.79 -13.94 11.54
N ASP A 133 6.11 -12.95 12.12
CA ASP A 133 5.46 -13.05 13.42
C ASP A 133 4.18 -12.19 13.49
N ALA A 134 3.13 -12.70 14.14
CA ALA A 134 1.85 -12.01 14.25
C ALA A 134 1.92 -10.72 15.09
N SER A 135 2.89 -10.59 16.00
CA SER A 135 3.11 -9.37 16.80
C SER A 135 3.56 -8.18 15.96
N PHE A 136 3.98 -8.41 14.71
CA PHE A 136 4.29 -7.35 13.76
C PHE A 136 3.06 -6.48 13.43
N GLU A 137 1.83 -6.89 13.78
CA GLU A 137 0.63 -6.05 13.65
C GLU A 137 0.83 -4.63 14.21
N ALA A 138 1.63 -4.50 15.28
CA ALA A 138 1.97 -3.25 15.94
C ALA A 138 2.82 -2.30 15.07
N TYR A 139 3.47 -2.82 14.03
CA TYR A 139 4.35 -2.12 13.10
C TYR A 139 3.85 -2.21 11.65
N ALA A 140 2.63 -2.68 11.39
CA ALA A 140 2.07 -2.80 10.04
C ALA A 140 1.64 -1.44 9.43
N PHE A 141 2.61 -0.53 9.33
CA PHE A 141 2.47 0.86 8.94
C PHE A 141 3.50 1.27 7.89
N SER A 142 3.12 2.18 7.01
CA SER A 142 3.98 2.81 6.01
C SER A 142 3.60 4.28 5.78
N VAL A 143 4.54 5.06 5.26
CA VAL A 143 4.31 6.42 4.76
C VAL A 143 4.82 6.54 3.32
N ALA A 144 4.14 7.31 2.49
CA ALA A 144 4.52 7.52 1.10
C ALA A 144 4.16 8.91 0.59
N ASP A 145 4.95 9.47 -0.32
CA ASP A 145 4.66 10.71 -1.01
C ASP A 145 3.57 10.49 -2.08
N ILE A 146 2.51 11.29 -2.00
CA ILE A 146 1.31 11.22 -2.85
C ILE A 146 1.63 11.32 -4.35
N CYS A 147 2.71 11.99 -4.74
CA CYS A 147 3.10 12.10 -6.16
C CYS A 147 3.40 10.75 -6.83
N CYS A 148 3.79 9.78 -6.02
CA CYS A 148 4.67 8.70 -6.45
C CYS A 148 4.06 7.32 -6.12
N ILE A 149 2.95 7.29 -5.36
CA ILE A 149 2.24 6.07 -4.99
C ILE A 149 1.79 5.22 -6.18
N ALA A 150 1.37 5.85 -7.27
CA ALA A 150 0.91 5.17 -8.48
C ALA A 150 2.00 5.11 -9.55
N ASN A 151 2.57 6.25 -9.94
CA ASN A 151 3.47 6.35 -11.09
C ASN A 151 4.80 5.59 -10.89
N ASP A 152 5.30 5.55 -9.65
CA ASP A 152 6.55 4.88 -9.30
C ASP A 152 6.31 3.59 -8.49
N LEU A 153 5.05 3.17 -8.36
CA LEU A 153 4.61 1.99 -7.60
C LEU A 153 5.05 1.98 -6.12
N VAL A 154 5.29 3.17 -5.54
CA VAL A 154 5.74 3.31 -4.14
C VAL A 154 4.74 2.70 -3.17
N PHE A 155 3.44 2.80 -3.44
CA PHE A 155 2.43 2.17 -2.57
C PHE A 155 2.59 0.64 -2.52
N ALA A 156 2.84 0.01 -3.67
CA ALA A 156 3.10 -1.42 -3.74
C ALA A 156 4.42 -1.77 -3.03
N HIS A 157 5.44 -0.93 -3.15
CA HIS A 157 6.74 -1.09 -2.51
C HIS A 157 6.61 -1.10 -0.98
N GLU A 158 6.00 -0.06 -0.41
CA GLU A 158 5.91 0.07 1.05
C GLU A 158 5.03 -1.01 1.70
N LEU A 159 3.93 -1.39 1.05
CA LEU A 159 3.15 -2.53 1.52
C LEU A 159 3.92 -3.86 1.34
N GLY A 160 4.81 -3.94 0.35
CA GLY A 160 5.78 -5.03 0.22
C GLY A 160 6.65 -5.20 1.46
N HIS A 161 7.18 -4.11 2.02
CA HIS A 161 7.90 -4.13 3.29
C HIS A 161 7.05 -4.63 4.45
N ASN A 162 5.83 -4.11 4.60
CA ASN A 162 4.92 -4.55 5.65
C ASN A 162 4.53 -6.05 5.52
N MET A 163 4.76 -6.65 4.35
CA MET A 163 4.55 -8.08 4.09
C MET A 163 5.85 -8.88 3.98
N GLY A 164 6.99 -8.26 4.26
CA GLY A 164 8.27 -8.94 4.49
C GLY A 164 9.23 -8.94 3.31
N ALA A 165 8.93 -8.23 2.23
CA ALA A 165 9.86 -8.06 1.12
C ALA A 165 10.90 -6.99 1.45
N ALA A 166 12.18 -7.34 1.36
CA ALA A 166 13.31 -6.42 1.42
C ALA A 166 13.72 -5.98 0.00
N HIS A 167 14.69 -5.07 -0.05
CA HIS A 167 15.20 -4.56 -1.30
C HIS A 167 16.00 -5.59 -2.09
N ASP A 168 16.49 -5.21 -3.28
CA ASP A 168 17.44 -6.05 -3.99
C ASP A 168 18.81 -6.13 -3.26
N TRP A 169 19.55 -7.19 -3.57
CA TRP A 169 20.85 -7.50 -2.98
C TRP A 169 21.94 -6.45 -3.20
N TYR A 170 21.80 -5.54 -4.16
CA TYR A 170 22.80 -4.50 -4.40
C TYR A 170 22.72 -3.42 -3.32
N VAL A 171 21.53 -3.13 -2.78
CA VAL A 171 21.35 -2.11 -1.74
C VAL A 171 21.16 -2.67 -0.34
N ASP A 172 20.66 -3.90 -0.21
CA ASP A 172 20.45 -4.55 1.10
C ASP A 172 20.78 -6.04 1.05
N ASP A 173 21.78 -6.46 1.83
CA ASP A 173 22.15 -7.87 1.98
C ASP A 173 21.55 -8.53 3.23
N ALA A 174 20.67 -7.82 3.95
CA ALA A 174 19.85 -8.39 4.99
C ALA A 174 18.57 -9.00 4.39
N ALA A 175 18.30 -10.26 4.75
CA ALA A 175 17.05 -10.93 4.35
C ALA A 175 15.80 -10.12 4.75
N GLY A 176 14.69 -10.33 4.05
CA GLY A 176 13.37 -9.89 4.53
C GLY A 176 12.80 -10.87 5.57
N ALA A 177 11.52 -11.21 5.43
CA ALA A 177 10.90 -12.28 6.22
C ALA A 177 11.56 -13.65 5.98
N PHE A 178 12.14 -13.85 4.78
CA PHE A 178 12.85 -15.04 4.35
C PHE A 178 14.13 -14.68 3.58
N ASP A 179 15.05 -15.62 3.44
CA ASP A 179 16.34 -15.40 2.75
C ASP A 179 16.19 -15.01 1.26
N TYR A 180 15.04 -15.33 0.64
CA TYR A 180 14.72 -15.01 -0.74
C TYR A 180 13.84 -13.75 -0.90
N SER A 181 13.56 -13.03 0.19
CA SER A 181 12.68 -11.87 0.21
C SER A 181 13.33 -10.61 -0.36
N HIS A 182 13.91 -10.70 -1.55
CA HIS A 182 14.64 -9.61 -2.18
C HIS A 182 14.00 -9.18 -3.50
N GLY A 183 14.09 -7.88 -3.75
CA GLY A 183 13.93 -7.31 -5.09
C GLY A 183 14.95 -7.87 -6.09
N TYR A 184 14.76 -7.53 -7.35
CA TYR A 184 15.62 -7.98 -8.43
C TYR A 184 15.77 -6.92 -9.52
N VAL A 185 17.02 -6.71 -9.94
CA VAL A 185 17.41 -5.92 -11.10
C VAL A 185 17.74 -6.89 -12.24
N GLY A 186 17.16 -6.65 -13.41
CA GLY A 186 17.31 -7.48 -14.58
C GLY A 186 18.72 -7.39 -15.21
N PRO A 187 19.16 -8.43 -15.95
CA PRO A 187 20.44 -8.42 -16.63
C PRO A 187 20.64 -7.19 -17.53
N ALA A 188 21.88 -6.68 -17.59
CA ALA A 188 22.24 -5.52 -18.41
C ALA A 188 21.35 -4.27 -18.18
N CYS A 189 20.83 -4.11 -16.95
CA CYS A 189 19.92 -3.04 -16.60
C CYS A 189 18.66 -3.01 -17.46
N SER A 190 18.08 -4.16 -17.84
CA SER A 190 16.86 -4.18 -18.67
C SER A 190 15.60 -3.71 -17.95
N PHE A 191 15.51 -3.96 -16.64
CA PHE A 191 14.37 -3.57 -15.80
C PHE A 191 14.76 -3.65 -14.32
N LYS A 192 13.88 -3.14 -13.45
CA LYS A 192 13.91 -3.41 -12.00
C LYS A 192 12.51 -3.80 -11.52
N THR A 193 12.42 -4.76 -10.61
CA THR A 193 11.15 -5.15 -9.96
C THR A 193 10.76 -4.15 -8.88
N ILE A 194 9.53 -4.21 -8.37
CA ILE A 194 8.97 -3.22 -7.43
C ILE A 194 9.86 -2.95 -6.22
N MET A 195 10.49 -3.99 -5.65
CA MET A 195 11.33 -3.85 -4.45
C MET A 195 12.79 -3.47 -4.77
N ALA A 196 13.15 -3.26 -6.03
CA ALA A 196 14.53 -2.97 -6.42
C ALA A 196 14.79 -1.47 -6.63
N TYR A 197 15.98 -1.04 -6.26
CA TYR A 197 16.41 0.36 -6.31
C TYR A 197 17.04 0.71 -7.65
N GLY A 198 17.09 2.01 -7.95
CA GLY A 198 17.86 2.52 -9.08
C GLY A 198 19.39 2.48 -8.88
N SER A 199 19.89 2.06 -7.71
CA SER A 199 21.31 2.21 -7.36
C SER A 199 22.26 1.32 -8.17
N GLU A 200 21.82 0.13 -8.57
CA GLU A 200 22.57 -0.71 -9.52
C GLU A 200 22.44 -0.19 -10.95
N CYS A 201 21.24 0.31 -11.30
CA CYS A 201 20.84 0.73 -12.65
C CYS A 201 19.83 1.91 -12.60
N PRO A 202 20.25 3.18 -12.77
CA PRO A 202 19.45 4.36 -12.39
C PRO A 202 18.38 4.80 -13.40
N TRP A 203 18.18 4.08 -14.50
CA TRP A 203 17.44 4.61 -15.66
C TRP A 203 15.98 4.14 -15.80
N PHE A 204 15.43 3.44 -14.80
CA PHE A 204 14.13 2.78 -14.95
C PHE A 204 13.23 2.95 -13.73
N ASN A 205 11.97 3.28 -14.00
CA ASN A 205 10.88 3.02 -13.08
C ASN A 205 10.69 1.50 -12.94
N PRO A 206 10.23 1.02 -11.77
CA PRO A 206 9.98 -0.40 -11.60
C PRO A 206 8.90 -0.88 -12.59
N ILE A 207 9.11 -2.08 -13.14
CA ILE A 207 8.03 -2.79 -13.84
C ILE A 207 6.98 -3.24 -12.80
N PRO A 208 5.69 -3.39 -13.18
CA PRO A 208 4.63 -3.78 -12.25
C PRO A 208 4.69 -5.29 -11.92
N TYR A 209 5.81 -5.71 -11.36
CA TYR A 209 6.13 -7.07 -10.95
C TYR A 209 6.98 -7.05 -9.67
N PHE A 210 6.58 -7.87 -8.70
CA PHE A 210 7.48 -8.39 -7.68
C PHE A 210 8.35 -9.51 -8.27
N SER A 211 9.53 -9.71 -7.69
CA SER A 211 10.49 -10.72 -8.16
C SER A 211 9.90 -12.13 -8.15
N ASN A 212 10.10 -12.84 -9.26
CA ASN A 212 9.62 -14.20 -9.47
C ASN A 212 10.51 -14.93 -10.51
N PRO A 213 11.30 -15.93 -10.12
CA PRO A 213 12.22 -16.64 -11.01
C PRO A 213 11.53 -17.53 -12.05
N ASP A 214 10.22 -17.77 -11.95
CA ASP A 214 9.44 -18.59 -12.89
C ASP A 214 8.83 -17.77 -14.05
N LEU A 215 8.92 -16.44 -13.99
CA LEU A 215 8.38 -15.55 -15.02
C LEU A 215 9.51 -14.89 -15.81
N LEU A 216 9.26 -14.65 -17.10
CA LEU A 216 10.17 -13.97 -18.00
C LEU A 216 9.58 -12.63 -18.43
N VAL A 217 10.41 -11.58 -18.40
CA VAL A 217 10.15 -10.29 -19.05
C VAL A 217 11.28 -10.06 -20.04
N GLU A 218 10.91 -9.80 -21.30
CA GLU A 218 11.87 -9.61 -22.41
C GLU A 218 12.87 -10.79 -22.57
N GLY A 219 12.44 -12.00 -22.18
CA GLY A 219 13.24 -13.21 -22.25
C GLY A 219 14.19 -13.45 -21.07
N ALA A 220 14.24 -12.54 -20.09
CA ALA A 220 15.02 -12.70 -18.86
C ALA A 220 14.11 -13.02 -17.66
N ALA A 221 14.58 -13.89 -16.77
CA ALA A 221 13.87 -14.17 -15.52
C ALA A 221 13.82 -12.92 -14.64
N ILE A 222 12.69 -12.70 -13.96
CA ILE A 222 12.50 -11.53 -13.09
C ILE A 222 12.81 -11.83 -11.62
N GLY A 223 13.73 -12.75 -11.36
CA GLY A 223 14.13 -13.16 -10.02
C GLY A 223 15.12 -14.32 -10.07
N VAL A 224 15.53 -14.78 -8.89
CA VAL A 224 16.47 -15.90 -8.73
C VAL A 224 15.86 -16.92 -7.78
N ARG A 225 15.95 -18.21 -8.14
CA ARG A 225 15.34 -19.30 -7.36
C ARG A 225 15.90 -19.34 -5.93
N PRO A 226 15.06 -19.51 -4.91
CA PRO A 226 15.53 -19.78 -3.56
C PRO A 226 16.49 -20.98 -3.49
N GLY A 227 17.50 -20.90 -2.62
CA GLY A 227 18.56 -21.89 -2.47
C GLY A 227 19.68 -21.79 -3.51
N THR A 228 19.73 -20.72 -4.30
CA THR A 228 20.80 -20.49 -5.29
C THR A 228 22.06 -19.95 -4.61
N ASN A 229 21.95 -18.79 -3.95
CA ASN A 229 23.07 -18.15 -3.27
C ASN A 229 22.60 -17.04 -2.33
N LEU A 230 23.31 -16.85 -1.22
CA LEU A 230 23.10 -15.77 -0.24
C LEU A 230 24.39 -14.93 -0.06
N GLY A 231 25.39 -15.15 -0.90
CA GLY A 231 26.73 -14.56 -0.81
C GLY A 231 26.85 -13.19 -1.47
N CYS A 232 25.74 -12.55 -1.85
CA CYS A 232 25.77 -11.19 -2.39
C CYS A 232 26.21 -10.18 -1.34
N ARG A 233 26.71 -9.05 -1.82
CA ARG A 233 27.22 -7.96 -0.99
C ARG A 233 26.68 -6.64 -1.53
N ILE A 234 26.34 -5.75 -0.62
CA ILE A 234 25.92 -4.38 -0.93
C ILE A 234 27.00 -3.70 -1.80
N GLY A 235 26.56 -3.02 -2.86
CA GLY A 235 27.41 -2.23 -3.77
C GLY A 235 28.26 -3.04 -4.74
N ASN A 236 28.10 -4.36 -4.82
CA ASN A 236 28.91 -5.21 -5.70
C ASN A 236 28.23 -5.47 -7.05
N LEU A 237 28.67 -4.78 -8.10
CA LEU A 237 28.21 -4.96 -9.49
C LEU A 237 28.52 -6.35 -10.08
N ASN A 238 29.36 -7.15 -9.43
CA ASN A 238 29.69 -8.52 -9.83
C ASN A 238 29.08 -9.54 -8.87
N ASN A 239 27.96 -9.19 -8.21
CA ASN A 239 27.23 -10.12 -7.38
C ASN A 239 26.87 -11.39 -8.18
N PRO A 240 27.02 -12.59 -7.59
CA PRO A 240 26.47 -13.79 -8.20
C PRO A 240 24.93 -13.69 -8.21
N PRO A 241 24.23 -14.56 -8.96
CA PRO A 241 22.78 -14.68 -8.80
C PRO A 241 22.47 -15.09 -7.35
N CYS A 242 21.81 -14.22 -6.60
CA CYS A 242 21.34 -14.49 -5.23
C CYS A 242 19.83 -14.47 -5.15
N ASP A 243 19.30 -15.24 -4.22
CA ASP A 243 17.89 -15.57 -4.07
C ASP A 243 16.99 -14.32 -4.10
N ALA A 244 16.00 -14.30 -5.01
CA ALA A 244 15.07 -13.18 -5.16
C ALA A 244 13.72 -13.68 -5.68
N ASP A 245 12.79 -13.95 -4.76
CA ASP A 245 11.42 -14.43 -5.03
C ASP A 245 10.44 -13.79 -4.03
N ASN A 246 10.14 -12.52 -4.24
CA ASN A 246 9.15 -11.79 -3.45
C ASN A 246 7.74 -12.36 -3.61
N ARG A 247 7.44 -13.06 -4.72
CA ARG A 247 6.18 -13.79 -4.85
C ARG A 247 6.02 -14.84 -3.74
N LEU A 248 7.03 -15.65 -3.43
CA LEU A 248 6.96 -16.55 -2.27
C LEU A 248 6.78 -15.80 -0.97
N THR A 249 7.53 -14.71 -0.80
CA THR A 249 7.48 -13.90 0.42
C THR A 249 6.06 -13.44 0.71
N LEU A 250 5.43 -12.77 -0.26
CA LEU A 250 4.08 -12.22 -0.10
C LEU A 250 3.03 -13.32 0.05
N ASN A 251 3.14 -14.43 -0.71
CA ASN A 251 2.22 -15.56 -0.55
C ASN A 251 2.33 -16.25 0.82
N ASN A 252 3.54 -16.33 1.38
CA ASN A 252 3.78 -16.99 2.66
C ASN A 252 3.43 -16.09 3.85
N SER A 253 3.52 -14.76 3.71
CA SER A 253 3.11 -13.80 4.74
C SER A 253 1.62 -13.46 4.69
N ALA A 254 0.94 -13.71 3.55
CA ALA A 254 -0.45 -13.36 3.30
C ALA A 254 -1.39 -13.73 4.45
N LEU A 255 -1.35 -14.99 4.92
CA LEU A 255 -2.24 -15.46 5.98
C LEU A 255 -1.98 -14.75 7.31
N THR A 256 -0.72 -14.49 7.64
CA THR A 256 -0.36 -13.79 8.88
C THR A 256 -0.83 -12.33 8.82
N VAL A 257 -0.57 -11.66 7.70
CA VAL A 257 -0.89 -10.24 7.52
C VAL A 257 -2.40 -10.00 7.43
N ALA A 258 -3.13 -10.82 6.67
CA ALA A 258 -4.60 -10.77 6.52
C ALA A 258 -5.37 -11.03 7.83
N ASN A 259 -4.65 -11.37 8.90
CA ASN A 259 -5.22 -11.62 10.20
C ASN A 259 -4.64 -10.70 11.27
N PHE A 260 -3.98 -9.60 10.89
CA PHE A 260 -3.62 -8.54 11.83
C PHE A 260 -4.88 -7.89 12.39
N ARG A 261 -5.93 -7.72 11.58
CA ARG A 261 -7.28 -7.45 12.06
C ARG A 261 -8.24 -8.48 11.48
N GLN A 262 -9.44 -8.54 12.06
CA GLN A 262 -10.50 -9.34 11.47
C GLN A 262 -11.24 -8.47 10.47
N HIS A 263 -11.40 -8.95 9.23
CA HIS A 263 -12.16 -8.27 8.20
C HIS A 263 -13.55 -7.89 8.74
N VAL A 264 -13.85 -6.60 8.68
CA VAL A 264 -15.17 -6.08 9.03
C VAL A 264 -15.96 -5.95 7.74
N ASN A 265 -17.02 -6.74 7.58
CA ASN A 265 -17.94 -6.53 6.47
C ASN A 265 -18.44 -5.08 6.52
N PRO A 266 -18.22 -4.25 5.49
CA PRO A 266 -18.77 -2.92 5.47
C PRO A 266 -20.30 -3.03 5.64
N PRO A 267 -20.94 -2.13 6.41
CA PRO A 267 -22.39 -2.09 6.49
C PRO A 267 -22.95 -2.08 5.07
N ALA A 268 -23.93 -2.95 4.80
CA ALA A 268 -24.65 -2.93 3.52
C ALA A 268 -25.03 -1.47 3.21
N PRO A 269 -24.78 -0.97 1.98
CA PRO A 269 -25.08 0.41 1.67
C PRO A 269 -26.53 0.69 2.06
N THR A 270 -26.74 1.63 2.98
CA THR A 270 -28.08 2.05 3.38
C THR A 270 -28.81 2.42 2.11
N ALA A 271 -29.88 1.67 1.78
CA ALA A 271 -30.66 1.90 0.59
C ALA A 271 -30.98 3.40 0.50
N THR A 272 -30.46 4.07 -0.53
CA THR A 272 -30.79 5.46 -0.81
C THR A 272 -32.31 5.56 -0.78
N PRO A 273 -32.91 6.46 0.02
CA PRO A 273 -34.36 6.61 0.01
C PRO A 273 -34.76 6.87 -1.44
N THR A 274 -35.63 6.01 -1.98
CA THR A 274 -36.17 6.18 -3.31
C THR A 274 -36.81 7.57 -3.35
N VAL A 275 -36.22 8.48 -4.10
CA VAL A 275 -36.82 9.78 -4.36
C VAL A 275 -38.06 9.49 -5.18
N THR A 276 -39.23 9.54 -4.53
CA THR A 276 -40.51 9.46 -5.22
C THR A 276 -40.53 10.58 -6.27
N PRO A 277 -40.73 10.27 -7.56
CA PRO A 277 -40.74 11.32 -8.58
C PRO A 277 -41.85 12.32 -8.24
N VAL A 278 -41.45 13.59 -8.10
CA VAL A 278 -42.38 14.71 -7.96
C VAL A 278 -43.23 14.75 -9.24
N PRO A 279 -44.58 14.78 -9.15
CA PRO A 279 -45.42 14.86 -10.34
C PRO A 279 -45.12 16.16 -11.10
N PRO A 280 -45.12 16.14 -12.45
CA PRO A 280 -44.78 17.30 -13.25
C PRO A 280 -45.75 18.46 -12.97
N MET A 281 -45.17 19.63 -12.67
CA MET A 281 -45.89 20.88 -12.52
C MET A 281 -46.46 21.30 -13.88
N ALA A 282 -47.75 21.65 -13.92
CA ALA A 282 -48.47 22.01 -15.14
C ALA A 282 -47.77 23.17 -15.88
N THR A 283 -47.43 22.95 -17.15
CA THR A 283 -46.78 23.93 -18.02
C THR A 283 -47.81 24.97 -18.47
N ALA A 284 -47.58 26.25 -18.16
CA ALA A 284 -48.33 27.35 -18.74
C ALA A 284 -47.86 27.60 -20.18
N THR A 285 -48.80 27.50 -21.12
CA THR A 285 -48.58 27.73 -22.55
C THR A 285 -48.32 29.22 -22.82
N SER A 286 -47.17 29.56 -23.41
CA SER A 286 -46.97 30.84 -24.09
C SER A 286 -46.46 30.58 -25.50
N THR A 287 -47.29 30.97 -26.46
CA THR A 287 -47.05 30.94 -27.91
C THR A 287 -45.98 31.96 -28.31
N ALA A 288 -44.86 31.47 -28.84
CA ALA A 288 -43.99 32.25 -29.70
C ALA A 288 -43.47 31.36 -30.85
N THR A 289 -43.85 31.75 -32.07
CA THR A 289 -43.51 31.10 -33.33
C THR A 289 -42.03 31.32 -33.70
N PRO A 290 -41.24 30.26 -33.99
CA PRO A 290 -39.96 30.43 -34.66
C PRO A 290 -40.00 29.91 -36.10
N THR A 291 -39.59 30.79 -37.01
CA THR A 291 -39.33 30.52 -38.44
C THR A 291 -38.16 29.53 -38.59
N ALA A 292 -38.38 28.47 -39.36
CA ALA A 292 -37.39 27.42 -39.60
C ALA A 292 -36.26 27.88 -40.54
N ARG A 293 -35.02 27.48 -40.23
CA ARG A 293 -33.97 27.26 -41.21
C ARG A 293 -33.22 25.97 -40.88
N ALA A 294 -33.35 24.99 -41.77
CA ALA A 294 -32.73 23.68 -41.68
C ALA A 294 -31.27 23.73 -42.12
N THR A 295 -30.41 22.99 -41.42
CA THR A 295 -29.20 22.39 -41.98
C THR A 295 -28.95 21.06 -41.28
N THR A 296 -29.03 20.00 -42.08
CA THR A 296 -28.67 18.61 -41.80
C THR A 296 -27.16 18.43 -41.75
N THR A 297 -26.63 17.75 -40.71
CA THR A 297 -25.46 16.88 -40.88
C THR A 297 -25.53 15.68 -39.92
N THR A 298 -25.31 14.51 -40.50
CA THR A 298 -25.24 13.16 -39.93
C THR A 298 -24.08 12.96 -38.95
N GLN A 299 -24.33 12.25 -37.85
CA GLN A 299 -23.35 11.77 -36.88
C GLN A 299 -23.09 10.27 -37.10
N PRO A 300 -21.84 9.80 -37.25
CA PRO A 300 -21.50 8.40 -37.00
C PRO A 300 -21.04 8.20 -35.55
N ALA A 301 -21.40 7.05 -35.00
CA ALA A 301 -21.05 6.59 -33.67
C ALA A 301 -19.53 6.39 -33.52
N ALA A 302 -18.96 6.89 -32.42
CA ALA A 302 -17.57 6.65 -32.05
C ALA A 302 -17.50 5.61 -30.91
N THR A 303 -16.87 4.48 -31.22
CA THR A 303 -16.39 3.49 -30.26
C THR A 303 -15.27 4.11 -29.43
N VAL A 304 -15.42 4.14 -28.10
CA VAL A 304 -14.38 4.63 -27.19
C VAL A 304 -13.45 3.47 -26.83
N THR A 305 -12.27 3.44 -27.45
CA THR A 305 -11.13 2.66 -26.95
C THR A 305 -10.39 3.53 -25.95
N ALA A 306 -10.44 3.17 -24.67
CA ALA A 306 -9.70 3.87 -23.62
C ALA A 306 -8.22 3.47 -23.69
N THR A 307 -7.41 4.25 -24.40
CA THR A 307 -5.96 4.29 -24.18
C THR A 307 -5.69 5.41 -23.19
N ALA A 308 -5.46 5.06 -21.92
CA ALA A 308 -5.00 6.02 -20.93
C ALA A 308 -3.57 6.45 -21.28
N LEU A 309 -3.40 7.63 -21.87
CA LEU A 309 -2.12 8.32 -21.86
C LEU A 309 -1.96 8.93 -20.46
N LEU A 310 -1.09 8.35 -19.64
CA LEU A 310 -0.59 8.99 -18.44
C LEU A 310 0.38 10.13 -18.86
N PRO A 311 0.32 11.31 -18.23
CA PRO A 311 1.36 12.32 -18.41
C PRO A 311 2.68 11.81 -17.85
N THR A 312 3.77 11.99 -18.60
CA THR A 312 5.14 11.74 -18.13
C THR A 312 5.55 12.80 -17.10
N PRO A 313 5.84 12.43 -15.84
CA PRO A 313 6.47 13.35 -14.91
C PRO A 313 7.96 13.47 -15.23
N THR A 314 8.45 14.71 -15.30
CA THR A 314 9.83 15.08 -15.63
C THR A 314 10.75 15.09 -14.40
N GLY A 315 10.55 14.19 -13.44
CA GLY A 315 11.39 14.04 -12.25
C GLY A 315 12.28 12.81 -12.36
N GLU A 316 13.47 12.85 -11.74
CA GLU A 316 14.21 11.60 -11.50
C GLU A 316 13.40 10.70 -10.57
N PRO A 317 13.42 9.37 -10.76
CA PRO A 317 12.75 8.45 -9.85
C PRO A 317 13.31 8.61 -8.44
N ARG A 318 12.41 8.82 -7.47
CA ARG A 318 12.76 8.85 -6.05
C ARG A 318 12.74 7.43 -5.50
N ASP A 319 13.76 7.07 -4.74
CA ASP A 319 13.88 5.74 -4.13
C ASP A 319 13.05 5.68 -2.82
N THR A 320 12.88 4.50 -2.25
CA THR A 320 12.17 4.29 -0.97
C THR A 320 13.18 4.15 0.18
N ALA A 321 12.76 3.76 1.39
CA ALA A 321 13.67 3.27 2.44
C ALA A 321 12.94 2.30 3.37
N THR A 322 13.70 1.46 4.08
CA THR A 322 13.13 0.54 5.06
C THR A 322 13.42 0.98 6.48
N ALA A 323 12.40 1.00 7.34
CA ALA A 323 12.58 1.16 8.77
C ALA A 323 12.61 -0.20 9.47
N THR A 324 13.53 -0.38 10.44
CA THR A 324 13.62 -1.61 11.23
C THR A 324 12.95 -1.40 12.59
N PRO A 325 11.93 -2.21 12.97
CA PRO A 325 11.23 -2.03 14.24
C PRO A 325 12.22 -2.00 15.40
N THR A 326 12.24 -0.89 16.14
CA THR A 326 13.05 -0.80 17.36
C THR A 326 12.39 -1.65 18.42
N ALA A 327 13.11 -2.64 18.96
CA ALA A 327 12.59 -3.48 20.04
C ALA A 327 12.17 -2.60 21.23
N VAL A 328 10.87 -2.52 21.51
CA VAL A 328 10.37 -1.86 22.71
C VAL A 328 10.81 -2.68 23.92
N VAL A 329 11.81 -2.19 24.64
CA VAL A 329 12.18 -2.71 25.95
C VAL A 329 11.00 -2.41 26.87
N ASN A 330 10.21 -3.43 27.21
CA ASN A 330 9.24 -3.33 28.30
C ASN A 330 9.98 -2.84 29.55
N PRO A 331 9.52 -1.78 30.24
CA PRO A 331 10.11 -1.40 31.50
C PRO A 331 9.90 -2.55 32.48
N THR A 332 11.00 -3.24 32.80
CA THR A 332 11.04 -4.19 33.89
C THR A 332 10.53 -3.49 35.14
N THR A 333 9.41 -3.98 35.67
CA THR A 333 8.92 -3.64 37.00
C THR A 333 10.02 -3.99 38.01
N THR A 334 10.76 -2.99 38.46
CA THR A 334 11.59 -3.10 39.66
C THR A 334 10.65 -3.33 40.86
N PRO A 335 10.82 -4.40 41.65
CA PRO A 335 10.09 -4.52 42.90
C PRO A 335 10.64 -3.49 43.88
N ASP A 336 9.74 -2.69 44.43
CA ASP A 336 9.96 -1.73 45.51
C ASP A 336 10.40 -2.48 46.79
N PRO A 337 11.54 -2.14 47.43
CA PRO A 337 11.94 -2.76 48.68
C PRO A 337 11.40 -1.95 49.86
N ALA A 338 10.24 -2.34 50.40
CA ALA A 338 9.82 -1.91 51.72
C ALA A 338 8.81 -2.89 52.35
N SER A 339 9.31 -3.82 53.18
CA SER A 339 8.76 -4.35 54.45
C SER A 339 9.52 -5.60 54.86
#